data_AF-A0A355F6P3-F1
#
_entry.id   AF-A0A355F6P3-F1
#
_cell.length_a   1.000
_cell.length_b   1.000
_cell.length_c   1.000
_cell.angle_alpha   90.00
_cell.angle_beta   90.00
_cell.angle_gamma   90.00
#
_symmetry.space_group_name_H-M   'P 1'
#
loop_
_entity.id
_entity.type
_entity.pdbx_description
1 polymer ?
#
loop_
_entity_poly.entity_id
_entity_poly.type
_entity_poly.pdbx_seq_one_letter_code
_entity_poly.pdbx_strand_id
1 'polypeptide(L)' 'RDSPTHTVCGWKGTASYYTVVVDGQENKDAAWYYPDPKPAAANVKDHVAFWRGVTVER' A
#
# COMPACT_ATOMS: atom_id res chain seq x y z
N ARG A 1 -9.17 -4.19 3.33
CA ARG A 1 -9.07 -4.63 4.75
C ARG A 1 -7.65 -4.40 5.23
N ASP A 2 -7.44 -3.87 6.44
CA ASP A 2 -6.10 -3.74 7.03
C ASP A 2 -5.37 -5.08 7.06
N SER A 3 -4.08 -5.04 6.77
CA SER A 3 -3.17 -6.18 6.91
C SER A 3 -2.15 -5.88 8.01
N PRO A 4 -1.74 -6.88 8.81
CA PRO A 4 -0.65 -6.72 9.76
C PRO A 4 0.71 -6.55 9.08
N THR A 5 0.80 -6.77 7.76
CA THR A 5 2.06 -6.66 7.00
C THR A 5 2.56 -5.22 6.97
N HIS A 6 3.84 -5.05 7.33
CA HIS A 6 4.55 -3.79 7.26
C HIS A 6 5.95 -4.02 6.68
N THR A 7 6.44 -3.09 5.86
CA THR A 7 7.79 -3.14 5.31
C THR A 7 8.49 -1.80 5.52
N VAL A 8 9.81 -1.82 5.71
CA VAL A 8 10.59 -0.60 5.91
C VAL A 8 11.39 -0.30 4.65
N CYS A 9 11.17 0.89 4.10
CA CYS A 9 11.95 1.43 3.00
C CYS A 9 12.89 2.51 3.54
N GLY A 10 14.20 2.38 3.27
CA GLY A 10 15.22 3.28 3.79
C GLY A 10 14.99 4.76 3.45
N TRP A 11 14.32 5.05 2.34
CA TRP A 11 14.09 6.43 1.88
C TRP A 11 12.62 6.89 1.92
N LYS A 12 11.64 5.97 1.87
CA LYS A 12 10.21 6.33 1.95
C LYS A 12 9.64 6.30 3.36
N GLY A 13 10.16 5.45 4.26
CA GLY A 13 9.56 5.20 5.58
C GLY A 13 8.95 3.81 5.68
N THR A 14 8.03 3.62 6.62
CA THR A 14 7.32 2.34 6.84
C THR A 14 6.08 2.28 5.96
N ALA A 15 5.96 1.24 5.15
CA ALA A 15 4.75 0.94 4.40
C ALA A 15 3.82 0.06 5.24
N SER A 16 2.53 0.39 5.21
CA SER A 16 1.43 -0.43 5.74
C SER A 16 0.63 -0.99 4.57
N TYR A 17 0.11 -2.21 4.72
CA TYR A 17 -0.54 -2.94 3.63
C TYR A 17 -2.04 -3.14 3.88
N TYR A 18 -2.77 -3.28 2.77
CA TYR A 18 -4.16 -3.69 2.73
C TYR A 18 -4.31 -4.99 1.93
N THR A 19 -5.17 -5.87 2.40
CA THR A 19 -5.75 -6.94 1.58
C THR A 19 -6.92 -6.37 0.78
N VAL A 20 -6.85 -6.53 -0.54
CA VAL A 20 -7.93 -6.18 -1.47
C VAL A 20 -8.93 -7.33 -1.46
N VAL A 21 -10.22 -7.02 -1.31
CA VAL A 21 -11.29 -8.02 -1.28
C VAL A 21 -12.33 -7.62 -2.31
N VAL A 22 -12.62 -8.52 -3.26
CA VAL A 22 -13.60 -8.33 -4.33
C VAL A 22 -14.40 -9.62 -4.47
N ASP A 23 -15.74 -9.53 -4.40
CA ASP A 23 -16.65 -10.68 -4.51
C ASP A 23 -16.28 -11.87 -3.61
N GLY A 24 -15.80 -11.57 -2.40
CA GLY A 24 -15.37 -12.58 -1.42
C GLY A 24 -14.00 -13.21 -1.69
N GLN A 25 -13.34 -12.87 -2.79
CA GLN A 25 -11.96 -13.27 -3.06
C GLN A 25 -10.97 -12.29 -2.43
N GLU A 26 -9.91 -12.81 -1.82
CA GLU A 26 -8.88 -12.00 -1.17
C GLU A 26 -7.59 -11.97 -2.00
N ASN A 27 -7.16 -10.78 -2.39
CA ASN A 27 -5.81 -10.54 -2.89
C ASN A 27 -4.97 -9.92 -1.77
N LYS A 28 -4.23 -10.80 -1.08
CA LYS A 28 -3.50 -10.47 0.14
C LYS A 28 -2.37 -9.47 -0.11
N ASP A 29 -2.30 -8.46 0.75
CA ASP A 29 -1.28 -7.41 0.72
C ASP A 29 -1.21 -6.68 -0.64
N ALA A 30 -2.27 -6.68 -1.45
CA ALA A 30 -2.26 -6.18 -2.83
C ALA A 30 -2.34 -4.65 -2.96
N ALA A 31 -2.46 -3.94 -1.85
CA ALA A 31 -2.36 -2.49 -1.80
C ALA A 31 -1.50 -2.06 -0.60
N TRP A 32 -0.82 -0.94 -0.72
CA TRP A 32 -0.01 -0.38 0.37
C TRP A 32 0.04 1.14 0.32
N TYR A 33 0.39 1.71 1.47
CA TYR A 33 0.50 3.15 1.67
C TYR A 33 1.59 3.46 2.70
N TYR A 34 2.02 4.71 2.75
CA TYR A 34 2.96 5.20 3.75
C TYR A 34 2.21 6.14 4.70
N PRO A 35 1.86 5.73 5.94
CA PRO A 35 1.15 6.60 6.89
C PRO A 35 2.01 7.79 7.34
N ASP A 36 3.32 7.58 7.47
CA ASP A 36 4.30 8.61 7.81
C ASP A 36 5.51 8.52 6.86
N PRO A 37 5.39 9.05 5.63
CA PRO A 37 6.48 9.03 4.68
C PRO A 37 7.56 10.03 5.08
N LYS A 38 8.82 9.69 4.80
CA LYS A 38 9.95 10.62 5.00
C LYS A 38 9.77 11.89 4.16
N PRO A 39 10.38 13.04 4.55
CA PRO A 39 10.20 14.31 3.84
C PRO A 39 10.49 14.24 2.33
N ALA A 40 11.48 13.47 1.93
CA ALA A 40 11.85 13.26 0.53
C ALA A 40 10.78 12.51 -0.30
N ALA A 41 9.83 11.84 0.36
CA ALA A 41 8.74 11.08 -0.24
C ALA A 41 7.36 11.63 0.18
N ALA A 42 7.28 12.86 0.70
CA ALA A 42 6.03 13.46 1.20
C ALA A 42 4.91 13.50 0.14
N ASN A 43 5.26 13.49 -1.14
CA ASN A 43 4.31 13.47 -2.25
C ASN A 43 3.47 12.17 -2.34
N VAL A 44 3.90 11.08 -1.69
CA VAL A 44 3.14 9.82 -1.67
C VAL A 44 2.27 9.68 -0.41
N LYS A 45 2.27 10.69 0.47
CA LYS A 45 1.39 10.72 1.63
C LYS A 45 -0.06 10.71 1.18
N ASP A 46 -0.91 10.00 1.92
CA ASP A 46 -2.35 9.87 1.66
C ASP A 46 -2.70 9.21 0.32
N HIS A 47 -1.72 8.57 -0.33
CA HIS A 47 -1.93 7.79 -1.55
C HIS A 47 -1.84 6.29 -1.26
N VAL A 48 -2.59 5.51 -2.03
CA VAL A 48 -2.54 4.05 -2.04
C VAL A 48 -1.97 3.57 -3.36
N ALA A 49 -0.99 2.68 -3.29
CA ALA A 49 -0.42 2.00 -4.45
C ALA A 49 -0.93 0.56 -4.50
N PHE A 50 -1.01 0.02 -5.73
CA PHE A 50 -1.53 -1.31 -5.99
C PHE A 50 -0.51 -2.14 -6.79
N TRP A 51 -0.53 -3.46 -6.57
CA TRP A 51 0.33 -4.45 -7.24
C TRP A 51 -0.36 -5.82 -7.24
N ARG A 52 0.37 -6.88 -7.62
CA ARG A 52 -0.09 -8.29 -7.56
C ARG A 52 -1.36 -8.54 -8.37
N GLY A 53 -1.33 -8.15 -9.64
CA GLY A 53 -2.45 -8.39 -10.57
C GLY A 53 -3.59 -7.38 -10.47
N VAL A 54 -3.39 -6.28 -9.73
CA VAL A 54 -4.28 -5.12 -9.80
C VAL A 54 -3.86 -4.23 -10.98
N THR A 55 -4.79 -3.97 -11.89
CA THR A 55 -4.65 -2.98 -12.97
C THR A 55 -5.33 -1.68 -12.56
N VAL A 56 -4.66 -0.55 -12.75
CA VAL A 56 -5.19 0.79 -12.49
C VAL A 56 -5.35 1.51 -13.82
N GLU A 57 -6.59 1.86 -14.16
CA GLU A 57 -6.95 2.54 -15.41
C GLU A 57 -7.56 3.92 -15.10
N ARG A 58 -7.61 4.80 -16.10
CA ARG A 58 -8.11 6.18 -15.96
C ARG A 58 -9.59 6.29 -16.31
#